data_AF-A0A1Q3LIM9-F1
#
_entry.id   AF-A0A1Q3LIM9-F1
#
_cell.length_a   1.000
_cell.length_b   1.000
_cell.length_c   1.000
_cell.angle_alpha   90.00
_cell.angle_beta   90.00
_cell.angle_gamma   90.00
#
_symmetry.space_group_name_H-M   'P 1'
#
loop_
_entity.id
_entity.type
_entity.pdbx_description
1 polymer ?
#
loop_
_entity_poly.entity_id
_entity_poly.type
_entity_poly.pdbx_seq_one_letter_code
_entity_poly.pdbx_strand_id
1 'polypeptide(L)'
;MNDPFPAVAEAAATGEVAELFADIRATVGVRVVNLVWRHLATLDGALPWAWSVVKPLYQQGMADTAAVRFRESMILPRLEGLAADQPASVDAVLASYDHSNTINLFALGALATWLRGEAAAVGEPAAGPRLSPPDVALPKLAAEEDVTPETWQRVLRLNRFGDRPQPLILASMYRHLAHAPAFLEQLEASLAPVQANGSLDRAIAANRAAAAAQAAVLARAIAAPQPKLATKIETGVQAFVDHAIGKMVTICRAVRTARGSLQ
;
A
#
# COMPACT_ATOMS: atom_id res chain seq x y z
N MET A 1 -16.88 9.95 -4.78
CA MET A 1 -16.29 10.07 -3.43
C MET A 1 -15.01 10.87 -3.57
N ASN A 2 -14.84 11.95 -2.82
CA ASN A 2 -13.59 12.71 -2.85
C ASN A 2 -12.59 12.04 -1.92
N ASP A 3 -11.34 11.90 -2.38
CA ASP A 3 -10.24 11.40 -1.56
C ASP A 3 -10.08 12.32 -0.34
N PRO A 4 -10.10 11.79 0.90
CA PRO A 4 -10.01 12.62 2.09
C PRO A 4 -8.65 13.35 2.22
N PHE A 5 -7.63 12.92 1.48
CA PHE A 5 -6.31 13.53 1.52
C PHE A 5 -6.01 14.36 0.26
N PRO A 6 -5.71 15.67 0.38
CA PRO A 6 -5.20 16.43 -0.74
C PRO A 6 -3.86 15.82 -1.19
N ALA A 7 -3.63 15.78 -2.49
CA ALA A 7 -2.44 15.16 -3.05
C ALA A 7 -2.00 15.89 -4.33
N VAL A 8 -0.69 16.04 -4.50
CA VAL A 8 -0.11 16.52 -5.76
C VAL A 8 -0.25 15.43 -6.81
N ALA A 9 -0.92 15.71 -7.92
CA ALA A 9 -0.97 14.80 -9.06
C ALA A 9 0.43 14.66 -9.68
N GLU A 10 0.84 13.45 -10.07
CA GLU A 10 2.18 13.24 -10.63
C GLU A 10 2.43 14.08 -11.89
N ALA A 11 1.42 14.22 -12.74
CA ALA A 11 1.50 15.04 -13.95
C ALA A 11 1.62 16.55 -13.67
N ALA A 12 1.27 17.00 -12.46
CA ALA A 12 1.37 18.38 -12.03
C ALA A 12 2.62 18.66 -11.17
N ALA A 13 3.39 17.63 -10.82
CA ALA A 13 4.61 17.78 -10.05
C ALA A 13 5.69 18.49 -10.88
N THR A 14 6.34 19.49 -10.29
CA THR A 14 7.42 20.26 -10.91
C THR A 14 8.57 20.46 -9.90
N GLY A 15 9.75 20.84 -10.38
CA GLY A 15 10.93 21.10 -9.53
C GLY A 15 11.28 19.93 -8.61
N GLU A 16 11.61 20.23 -7.35
CA GLU A 16 12.02 19.26 -6.33
C GLU A 16 10.99 18.12 -6.13
N VAL A 17 9.69 18.42 -6.21
CA VAL A 17 8.65 17.38 -6.04
C VAL A 17 8.69 16.35 -7.18
N ALA A 18 8.92 16.80 -8.41
CA ALA A 18 9.05 15.89 -9.55
C ALA A 18 10.30 15.01 -9.45
N GLU A 19 11.41 15.58 -8.98
CA GLU A 19 12.67 14.86 -8.73
C GLU A 19 12.50 13.81 -7.62
N LEU A 20 11.86 14.16 -6.51
CA LEU A 20 11.54 13.24 -5.42
C LEU A 20 10.60 12.11 -5.88
N PHE A 21 9.59 12.42 -6.70
CA PHE A 21 8.71 11.39 -7.27
C PHE A 21 9.48 10.44 -8.19
N ALA A 22 10.42 10.94 -8.99
CA ALA A 22 11.28 10.09 -9.81
C ALA A 22 12.20 9.19 -8.96
N ASP A 23 12.79 9.73 -7.89
CA ASP A 23 13.64 8.99 -6.96
C ASP A 23 12.86 7.92 -6.18
N ILE A 24 11.63 8.22 -5.76
CA ILE A 24 10.72 7.25 -5.14
C ILE A 24 10.42 6.10 -6.11
N ARG A 25 10.11 6.40 -7.38
CA ARG A 25 9.86 5.35 -8.38
C ARG A 25 11.09 4.46 -8.58
N ALA A 26 12.28 5.04 -8.69
CA ALA A 26 13.53 4.30 -8.87
C ALA A 26 13.92 3.48 -7.63
N THR A 27 13.70 4.02 -6.43
CA THR A 27 14.09 3.36 -5.17
C THR A 27 13.10 2.28 -4.76
N VAL A 28 11.80 2.55 -4.82
CA VAL A 28 10.76 1.58 -4.41
C VAL A 28 10.44 0.60 -5.55
N GLY A 29 10.80 0.93 -6.80
CA GLY A 29 10.49 0.08 -7.95
C GLY A 29 9.02 0.11 -8.33
N VAL A 30 8.41 1.30 -8.32
CA VAL A 30 6.97 1.48 -8.58
C VAL A 30 6.72 2.28 -9.86
N ARG A 31 5.64 1.96 -10.56
CA ARG A 31 5.21 2.69 -11.77
C ARG A 31 4.41 3.95 -11.44
N VAL A 32 3.75 3.97 -10.28
CA VAL A 32 2.90 5.07 -9.81
C VAL A 32 3.33 5.41 -8.38
N VAL A 33 3.49 6.70 -8.10
CA VAL A 33 3.85 7.16 -6.75
C VAL A 33 2.62 6.99 -5.84
N ASN A 34 2.82 6.24 -4.75
CA ASN A 34 1.77 5.96 -3.78
C ASN A 34 1.17 7.27 -3.23
N LEU A 35 -0.14 7.26 -2.98
CA LEU A 35 -0.89 8.45 -2.59
C LEU A 35 -0.35 9.14 -1.32
N VAL A 36 0.19 8.36 -0.37
CA VAL A 36 0.87 8.89 0.83
C VAL A 36 2.00 9.86 0.50
N TRP A 37 2.88 9.53 -0.45
CA TRP A 37 3.97 10.42 -0.87
C TRP A 37 3.43 11.67 -1.57
N ARG A 38 2.38 11.51 -2.38
CA ARG A 38 1.70 12.62 -3.05
C ARG A 38 0.97 13.54 -2.08
N HIS A 39 0.48 13.01 -0.97
CA HIS A 39 -0.10 13.78 0.12
C HIS A 39 0.97 14.54 0.91
N LEU A 40 2.09 13.89 1.27
CA LEU A 40 3.21 14.56 1.93
C LEU A 40 3.79 15.70 1.08
N ALA A 41 3.69 15.62 -0.25
CA ALA A 41 4.08 16.71 -1.16
C ALA A 41 3.23 17.98 -1.01
N THR A 42 2.03 17.90 -0.42
CA THR A 42 1.18 19.08 -0.16
C THR A 42 1.58 19.82 1.12
N LEU A 43 2.48 19.24 1.92
CA LEU A 43 2.95 19.79 3.18
C LEU A 43 4.41 20.27 2.99
N ASP A 44 4.63 21.58 3.17
CA ASP A 44 5.93 22.20 2.95
C ASP A 44 7.05 21.51 3.75
N GLY A 45 8.10 21.06 3.04
CA GLY A 45 9.23 20.32 3.60
C GLY A 45 8.95 18.89 4.10
N ALA A 46 7.71 18.41 4.07
CA ALA A 46 7.36 17.09 4.62
C ALA A 46 7.85 15.94 3.73
N LEU A 47 7.60 15.99 2.42
CA LEU A 47 8.05 14.96 1.48
C LEU A 47 9.59 14.80 1.48
N PRO A 48 10.40 15.85 1.26
CA PRO A 48 11.87 15.69 1.24
C PRO A 48 12.40 15.14 2.57
N TRP A 49 11.88 15.63 3.70
CA TRP A 49 12.30 15.12 5.01
C TRP A 49 11.91 13.64 5.17
N ALA A 50 10.63 13.29 5.00
CA ALA A 50 10.14 11.93 5.23
C ALA A 50 10.84 10.93 4.31
N TRP A 51 11.04 11.31 3.04
CA TRP A 51 11.75 10.48 2.08
C TRP A 51 13.21 10.27 2.47
N SER A 52 13.93 11.32 2.88
CA SER A 52 15.32 11.19 3.32
C SER A 52 15.49 10.22 4.51
N VAL A 53 14.48 10.18 5.38
CA VAL A 53 14.45 9.35 6.59
C VAL A 53 14.23 7.88 6.26
N VAL A 54 13.30 7.56 5.37
CA VAL A 54 12.96 6.16 5.08
C VAL A 54 13.75 5.56 3.93
N LYS A 55 14.31 6.37 3.03
CA LYS A 55 15.09 5.90 1.87
C LYS A 55 16.16 4.86 2.23
N PRO A 56 16.93 5.02 3.33
CA PRO A 56 17.88 4.00 3.77
C PRO A 56 17.24 2.62 4.05
N LEU A 57 16.01 2.58 4.57
CA LEU A 57 15.29 1.32 4.85
C LEU A 57 15.00 0.53 3.57
N TYR A 58 14.74 1.23 2.46
CA TYR A 58 14.59 0.63 1.13
C TYR A 58 15.94 0.24 0.52
N GLN A 59 16.93 1.14 0.56
CA GLN A 59 18.23 0.90 -0.07
C GLN A 59 19.00 -0.26 0.56
N GLN A 60 18.86 -0.45 1.87
CA GLN A 60 19.48 -1.54 2.62
C GLN A 60 18.62 -2.82 2.64
N GLY A 61 17.48 -2.85 1.93
CA GLY A 61 16.58 -4.01 1.86
C GLY A 61 15.97 -4.41 3.20
N MET A 62 15.88 -3.48 4.17
CA MET A 62 15.29 -3.77 5.48
C MET A 62 13.78 -3.90 5.40
N ALA A 63 13.12 -3.00 4.65
CA ALA A 63 11.68 -3.08 4.40
C ALA A 63 11.31 -4.34 3.61
N ASP A 64 12.15 -4.72 2.64
CA ASP A 64 12.04 -5.97 1.88
C ASP A 64 12.16 -7.22 2.76
N THR A 65 13.16 -7.24 3.64
CA THR A 65 13.37 -8.34 4.58
C THR A 65 12.18 -8.52 5.52
N ALA A 66 11.63 -7.43 6.04
CA ALA A 66 10.40 -7.46 6.83
C ALA A 66 9.20 -7.95 6.00
N ALA A 67 9.07 -7.49 4.75
CA ALA A 67 8.02 -7.92 3.84
C ALA A 67 8.04 -9.43 3.55
N VAL A 68 9.23 -10.02 3.37
CA VAL A 68 9.38 -11.47 3.15
C VAL A 68 8.92 -12.25 4.39
N ARG A 69 9.47 -11.93 5.57
CA ARG A 69 9.11 -12.59 6.84
C ARG A 69 7.63 -12.46 7.16
N PHE A 70 7.06 -11.29 6.89
CA PHE A 70 5.65 -11.04 7.06
C PHE A 70 4.80 -11.96 6.18
N ARG A 71 5.12 -12.07 4.88
CA ARG A 71 4.39 -12.92 3.93
C ARG A 71 4.37 -14.40 4.32
N GLU A 72 5.40 -14.89 5.01
CA GLU A 72 5.47 -16.28 5.51
C GLU A 72 4.45 -16.57 6.62
N SER A 73 4.00 -15.54 7.34
CA SER A 73 3.12 -15.65 8.51
C SER A 73 1.75 -14.99 8.33
N MET A 74 1.47 -14.46 7.13
CA MET A 74 0.20 -13.80 6.84
C MET A 74 -0.98 -14.75 7.01
N ILE A 75 -2.02 -14.27 7.68
CA ILE A 75 -3.32 -14.91 7.73
C ILE A 75 -4.12 -14.38 6.53
N LEU A 76 -4.55 -15.26 5.63
CA LEU A 76 -5.31 -14.89 4.45
C LEU A 76 -6.71 -15.53 4.48
N PRO A 77 -7.78 -14.77 4.18
CA PRO A 77 -9.09 -15.38 3.97
C PRO A 77 -9.04 -16.23 2.68
N ARG A 78 -9.74 -17.36 2.69
CA ARG A 78 -9.91 -18.20 1.50
C ARG A 78 -10.91 -17.53 0.56
N LEU A 79 -10.44 -17.08 -0.59
CA LEU A 79 -11.29 -16.57 -1.67
C LEU A 79 -11.52 -17.68 -2.69
N GLU A 80 -12.73 -17.78 -3.22
CA GLU A 80 -13.11 -18.76 -4.24
C GLU A 80 -13.48 -18.06 -5.55
N GLY A 81 -13.45 -18.76 -6.67
CA GLY A 81 -13.95 -18.22 -7.96
C GLY A 81 -13.02 -17.25 -8.69
N LEU A 82 -11.75 -17.13 -8.29
CA LEU A 82 -10.77 -16.21 -8.92
C LEU A 82 -9.75 -16.88 -9.85
N ALA A 83 -9.73 -18.21 -9.92
CA ALA A 83 -8.76 -18.98 -10.70
C ALA A 83 -8.98 -18.96 -12.21
N ALA A 84 -10.11 -18.39 -12.68
CA ALA A 84 -10.39 -18.26 -14.11
C ALA A 84 -9.38 -17.35 -14.81
N ASP A 85 -9.13 -17.63 -16.08
CA ASP A 85 -8.26 -16.83 -16.94
C ASP A 85 -8.74 -15.37 -16.99
N GLN A 86 -7.79 -14.45 -16.88
CA GLN A 86 -8.03 -13.02 -16.93
C GLN A 86 -6.99 -12.36 -17.85
N PRO A 87 -7.25 -11.14 -18.34
CA PRO A 87 -6.23 -10.37 -19.03
C PRO A 87 -4.95 -10.27 -18.19
N ALA A 88 -3.78 -10.39 -18.82
CA ALA A 88 -2.47 -10.32 -18.15
C ALA A 88 -2.28 -9.02 -17.34
N SER A 89 -3.01 -7.95 -17.69
CA SER A 89 -3.04 -6.69 -16.94
C SER A 89 -3.55 -6.85 -15.50
N VAL A 90 -4.43 -7.83 -15.22
CA VAL A 90 -4.93 -8.11 -13.86
C VAL A 90 -3.79 -8.58 -12.96
N ASP A 91 -3.04 -9.61 -13.39
CA ASP A 91 -1.91 -10.13 -12.61
C ASP A 91 -0.77 -9.13 -12.52
N ALA A 92 -0.53 -8.34 -13.57
CA ALA A 92 0.40 -7.21 -13.54
C ALA A 92 0.06 -6.20 -12.44
N VAL A 93 -1.21 -5.77 -12.37
CA VAL A 93 -1.68 -4.84 -11.33
C VAL A 93 -1.52 -5.47 -9.94
N LEU A 94 -1.99 -6.70 -9.75
CA LEU A 94 -1.90 -7.38 -8.46
C LEU A 94 -0.44 -7.58 -8.01
N ALA A 95 0.46 -8.00 -8.89
CA ALA A 95 1.87 -8.15 -8.58
C ALA A 95 2.51 -6.82 -8.16
N SER A 96 2.22 -5.73 -8.88
CA SER A 96 2.74 -4.40 -8.57
C SER A 96 2.26 -3.88 -7.21
N TYR A 97 0.98 -4.05 -6.88
CA TYR A 97 0.43 -3.61 -5.59
C TYR A 97 0.80 -4.53 -4.42
N ASP A 98 0.93 -5.85 -4.63
CA ASP A 98 1.43 -6.76 -3.60
C ASP A 98 2.89 -6.45 -3.24
N HIS A 99 3.72 -6.12 -4.24
CA HIS A 99 5.09 -5.68 -4.01
C HIS A 99 5.13 -4.33 -3.27
N SER A 100 4.57 -3.29 -3.90
CA SER A 100 4.71 -1.91 -3.42
C SER A 100 4.00 -1.64 -2.10
N ASN A 101 2.77 -2.12 -1.92
CA ASN A 101 2.04 -1.89 -0.67
C ASN A 101 2.73 -2.59 0.50
N THR A 102 3.27 -3.80 0.33
CA THR A 102 3.90 -4.53 1.43
C THR A 102 5.20 -3.86 1.87
N ILE A 103 6.04 -3.44 0.92
CA ILE A 103 7.30 -2.73 1.27
C ILE A 103 6.97 -1.36 1.90
N ASN A 104 6.01 -0.63 1.35
CA ASN A 104 5.57 0.64 1.92
C ASN A 104 4.95 0.47 3.31
N LEU A 105 4.23 -0.63 3.59
CA LEU A 105 3.67 -0.91 4.91
C LEU A 105 4.75 -0.87 5.99
N PHE A 106 5.93 -1.47 5.72
CA PHE A 106 7.03 -1.52 6.68
C PHE A 106 7.79 -0.21 6.78
N ALA A 107 8.17 0.40 5.66
CA ALA A 107 8.91 1.66 5.70
C ALA A 107 8.08 2.80 6.31
N LEU A 108 6.80 2.92 5.94
CA LEU A 108 5.89 3.93 6.47
C LEU A 108 5.43 3.62 7.89
N GLY A 109 5.21 2.34 8.21
CA GLY A 109 4.91 1.91 9.57
C GLY A 109 6.07 2.22 10.52
N ALA A 110 7.32 2.00 10.07
CA ALA A 110 8.51 2.35 10.84
C ALA A 110 8.61 3.87 11.05
N LEU A 111 8.35 4.67 10.01
CA LEU A 111 8.33 6.13 10.11
C LEU A 111 7.28 6.63 11.12
N ALA A 112 6.04 6.16 11.03
CA ALA A 112 4.98 6.56 11.94
C ALA A 112 5.28 6.12 13.38
N THR A 113 5.80 4.91 13.57
CA THR A 113 6.19 4.40 14.90
C THR A 113 7.35 5.20 15.49
N TRP A 114 8.34 5.56 14.68
CA TRP A 114 9.46 6.41 15.11
C TRP A 114 9.00 7.82 15.49
N LEU A 115 8.12 8.44 14.69
CA LEU A 115 7.56 9.77 14.96
C LEU A 115 6.76 9.81 16.28
N ARG A 116 6.12 8.71 16.66
CA ARG A 116 5.42 8.56 17.95
C ARG A 116 6.36 8.26 19.13
N GLY A 117 7.64 8.00 18.88
CA GLY A 117 8.59 7.57 19.92
C GLY A 117 8.33 6.16 20.43
N GLU A 118 7.68 5.31 19.63
CA GLU A 118 7.21 3.97 20.00
C GLU A 118 8.07 2.85 19.39
N ALA A 119 9.32 3.15 19.02
CA ALA A 119 10.24 2.12 18.55
C ALA A 119 10.41 1.00 19.59
N ALA A 120 10.56 -0.24 19.13
CA ALA A 120 10.66 -1.38 20.02
C ALA A 120 11.91 -1.28 20.92
N ALA A 121 11.76 -1.66 22.19
CA ALA A 121 12.88 -1.70 23.14
C ALA A 121 13.92 -2.78 22.79
N VAL A 122 13.50 -3.85 22.11
CA VAL A 122 14.32 -5.02 21.75
C VAL A 122 14.12 -5.41 20.28
N GLY A 123 15.06 -6.19 19.75
CA GLY A 123 15.09 -6.61 18.36
C GLY A 123 15.99 -5.72 17.51
N GLU A 124 16.62 -6.30 16.49
CA GLU A 124 17.51 -5.56 15.59
C GLU A 124 16.92 -5.53 14.17
N PRO A 125 16.87 -4.35 13.54
CA PRO A 125 16.46 -4.22 12.15
C PRO A 125 17.45 -4.99 11.26
N ALA A 126 16.93 -5.89 10.43
CA ALA A 126 17.74 -6.73 9.57
C ALA A 126 17.81 -6.15 8.15
N ALA A 127 19.01 -5.82 7.69
CA ALA A 127 19.28 -5.55 6.28
C ALA A 127 19.22 -6.85 5.46
N GLY A 128 19.03 -6.73 4.16
CA GLY A 128 18.95 -7.88 3.27
C GLY A 128 18.92 -7.50 1.79
N PRO A 129 18.76 -8.48 0.90
CA PRO A 129 18.62 -8.21 -0.52
C PRO A 129 17.32 -7.44 -0.79
N ARG A 130 17.37 -6.48 -1.71
CA ARG A 130 16.18 -5.82 -2.24
C ARG A 130 15.41 -6.79 -3.12
N LEU A 131 14.08 -6.82 -2.99
CA LEU A 131 13.24 -7.57 -3.90
C LEU A 131 13.24 -6.89 -5.27
N SER A 132 13.39 -7.68 -6.32
CA SER A 132 13.20 -7.16 -7.68
C SER A 132 11.76 -6.69 -7.84
N PRO A 133 11.53 -5.43 -8.26
CA PRO A 133 10.18 -4.99 -8.55
C PRO A 133 9.63 -5.75 -9.76
N PRO A 134 8.32 -6.06 -9.79
CA PRO A 134 7.70 -6.68 -10.96
C PRO A 134 7.90 -5.83 -12.21
N ASP A 135 8.49 -6.40 -13.26
CA ASP A 135 8.63 -5.73 -14.56
C ASP A 135 7.33 -5.83 -15.35
N VAL A 136 6.37 -4.99 -14.96
CA VAL A 136 5.02 -5.00 -15.52
C VAL A 136 4.59 -3.60 -15.96
N ALA A 137 3.81 -3.55 -17.03
CA ALA A 137 3.09 -2.35 -17.45
C ALA A 137 1.72 -2.31 -16.75
N LEU A 138 1.39 -1.16 -16.17
CA LEU A 138 0.07 -0.94 -15.56
C LEU A 138 -0.86 -0.22 -16.55
N PRO A 139 -2.17 -0.55 -16.57
CA PRO A 139 -3.17 0.28 -17.22
C PRO A 139 -3.14 1.72 -16.69
N LYS A 140 -3.72 2.67 -17.42
CA LYS A 140 -3.93 4.03 -16.90
C LYS A 140 -4.68 3.97 -15.57
N LEU A 141 -4.30 4.81 -14.61
CA LEU A 141 -5.05 4.95 -13.36
C LEU A 141 -6.41 5.61 -13.68
N ALA A 142 -7.50 4.85 -13.65
CA ALA A 142 -8.81 5.35 -14.05
C ALA A 142 -9.32 6.47 -13.12
N ALA A 143 -9.90 7.52 -13.71
CA ALA A 143 -10.82 8.43 -13.06
C ALA A 143 -12.28 7.98 -13.29
N GLU A 144 -13.25 8.70 -12.71
CA GLU A 144 -14.67 8.34 -12.82
C GLU A 144 -15.16 8.41 -14.27
N GLU A 145 -14.69 9.41 -15.00
CA GLU A 145 -14.96 9.66 -16.42
C GLU A 145 -14.28 8.67 -17.38
N ASP A 146 -13.31 7.87 -16.92
CA ASP A 146 -12.59 6.91 -17.75
C ASP A 146 -13.35 5.58 -17.93
N VAL A 147 -14.38 5.30 -17.11
CA VAL A 147 -15.10 4.01 -17.08
C VAL A 147 -16.61 4.20 -16.99
N THR A 148 -17.37 3.11 -17.13
CA THR A 148 -18.83 3.18 -16.98
C THR A 148 -19.22 3.50 -15.53
N PRO A 149 -20.37 4.17 -15.29
CA PRO A 149 -20.84 4.45 -13.93
C PRO A 149 -20.94 3.21 -13.04
N GLU A 150 -21.40 2.08 -13.56
CA GLU A 150 -21.47 0.82 -12.79
C GLU A 150 -20.08 0.30 -12.41
N THR A 151 -19.10 0.39 -13.32
CA THR A 151 -17.71 0.00 -13.01
C THR A 151 -17.14 0.88 -11.91
N TRP A 152 -17.36 2.19 -11.97
CA TRP A 152 -16.90 3.11 -10.92
C TRP A 152 -17.60 2.85 -9.58
N GLN A 153 -18.91 2.62 -9.57
CA GLN A 153 -19.63 2.25 -8.35
C GLN A 153 -19.08 0.94 -7.76
N ARG A 154 -18.75 -0.05 -8.60
CA ARG A 154 -18.10 -1.29 -8.16
C ARG A 154 -16.72 -1.05 -7.56
N VAL A 155 -15.90 -0.18 -8.13
CA VAL A 155 -14.64 0.28 -7.54
C VAL A 155 -14.86 0.85 -6.14
N LEU A 156 -15.88 1.70 -5.96
CA LEU A 156 -16.20 2.30 -4.65
C LEU A 156 -16.72 1.27 -3.64
N ARG A 157 -17.54 0.29 -4.07
CA ARG A 157 -18.01 -0.81 -3.21
C ARG A 157 -16.85 -1.71 -2.79
N LEU A 158 -16.00 -2.12 -3.73
CA LEU A 158 -14.82 -2.92 -3.46
C LEU A 158 -13.87 -2.25 -2.48
N ASN A 159 -13.71 -0.93 -2.59
CA ASN A 159 -12.87 -0.17 -1.68
C ASN A 159 -13.38 -0.18 -0.22
N ARG A 160 -14.64 -0.50 0.04
CA ARG A 160 -15.19 -0.58 1.41
C ARG A 160 -14.89 -1.90 2.11
N PHE A 161 -14.56 -2.97 1.38
CA PHE A 161 -14.22 -4.25 2.01
C PHE A 161 -13.00 -4.12 2.92
N GLY A 162 -13.10 -4.68 4.12
CA GLY A 162 -12.02 -4.70 5.10
C GLY A 162 -11.62 -3.31 5.62
N ASP A 163 -12.50 -2.31 5.53
CA ASP A 163 -12.25 -0.96 6.02
C ASP A 163 -13.34 -0.47 6.98
N ARG A 164 -13.00 0.58 7.73
CA ARG A 164 -13.94 1.33 8.55
C ARG A 164 -14.60 2.42 7.70
N PRO A 165 -15.76 2.97 8.14
CA PRO A 165 -16.47 3.99 7.38
C PRO A 165 -15.64 5.23 7.03
N GLN A 166 -14.70 5.63 7.91
CA GLN A 166 -13.83 6.78 7.71
C GLN A 166 -12.47 6.60 8.42
N PRO A 167 -11.38 7.22 7.90
CA PRO A 167 -11.26 7.78 6.55
C PRO A 167 -11.27 6.68 5.47
N LEU A 168 -12.05 6.87 4.40
CA LEU A 168 -12.03 5.95 3.26
C LEU A 168 -11.12 6.50 2.16
N ILE A 169 -9.90 5.98 2.10
CA ILE A 169 -8.94 6.29 1.03
C ILE A 169 -9.19 5.36 -0.14
N LEU A 170 -9.35 5.91 -1.35
CA LEU A 170 -9.59 5.11 -2.56
C LEU A 170 -8.29 4.44 -3.03
N ALA A 171 -8.21 3.12 -2.91
CA ALA A 171 -7.02 2.38 -3.31
C ALA A 171 -6.82 2.43 -4.83
N SER A 172 -5.61 2.87 -5.25
CA SER A 172 -5.23 2.92 -6.67
C SER A 172 -5.31 1.58 -7.38
N MET A 173 -5.15 0.46 -6.67
CA MET A 173 -5.30 -0.89 -7.23
C MET A 173 -6.65 -1.08 -7.91
N TYR A 174 -7.75 -0.73 -7.25
CA TYR A 174 -9.10 -0.88 -7.81
C TYR A 174 -9.31 0.04 -9.02
N ARG A 175 -8.68 1.22 -9.04
CA ARG A 175 -8.74 2.15 -10.18
C ARG A 175 -8.00 1.61 -11.40
N HIS A 176 -6.89 0.89 -11.24
CA HIS A 176 -6.26 0.20 -12.38
C HIS A 176 -7.06 -1.03 -12.81
N LEU A 177 -7.61 -1.79 -11.86
CA LEU A 177 -8.45 -2.95 -12.15
C LEU A 177 -9.81 -2.56 -12.77
N ALA A 178 -10.20 -1.29 -12.75
CA ALA A 178 -11.40 -0.77 -13.41
C ALA A 178 -11.41 -1.03 -14.92
N HIS A 179 -10.24 -1.21 -15.54
CA HIS A 179 -10.10 -1.61 -16.95
C HIS A 179 -10.40 -3.10 -17.19
N ALA A 180 -10.69 -3.88 -16.14
CA ALA A 180 -11.11 -5.28 -16.18
C ALA A 180 -12.44 -5.47 -15.41
N PRO A 181 -13.57 -4.93 -15.91
CA PRO A 181 -14.83 -4.90 -15.16
C PRO A 181 -15.39 -6.28 -14.78
N ALA A 182 -15.19 -7.29 -15.66
CA ALA A 182 -15.56 -8.67 -15.36
C ALA A 182 -14.77 -9.25 -14.18
N PHE A 183 -13.49 -8.89 -14.06
CA PHE A 183 -12.69 -9.29 -12.90
C PHE A 183 -13.15 -8.58 -11.62
N LEU A 184 -13.49 -7.29 -11.68
CA LEU A 184 -14.03 -6.59 -10.52
C LEU A 184 -15.33 -7.24 -10.01
N GLU A 185 -16.18 -7.72 -10.91
CA GLU A 185 -17.40 -8.45 -10.55
C GLU A 185 -17.09 -9.74 -9.78
N GLN A 186 -16.19 -10.56 -10.32
CA GLN A 186 -15.75 -11.79 -9.69
C GLN A 186 -15.10 -11.50 -8.32
N LEU A 187 -14.28 -10.46 -8.25
CA LEU A 187 -13.63 -10.03 -7.02
C LEU A 187 -14.65 -9.60 -5.96
N GLU A 188 -15.67 -8.83 -6.33
CA GLU A 188 -16.75 -8.43 -5.43
C GLU A 188 -17.51 -9.65 -4.91
N ALA A 189 -17.87 -10.58 -5.79
CA ALA A 189 -18.53 -11.83 -5.42
C ALA A 189 -17.66 -12.72 -4.51
N SER A 190 -16.33 -12.67 -4.67
CA SER A 190 -15.38 -13.45 -3.86
C SER A 190 -15.14 -12.84 -2.47
N LEU A 191 -15.13 -11.51 -2.38
CA LEU A 191 -14.90 -10.78 -1.12
C LEU A 191 -16.15 -10.71 -0.23
N ALA A 192 -17.35 -10.68 -0.82
CA ALA A 192 -18.58 -10.52 -0.06
C ALA A 192 -18.80 -11.63 1.01
N PRO A 193 -18.61 -12.94 0.73
CA PRO A 193 -18.78 -13.99 1.73
C PRO A 193 -17.79 -13.88 2.90
N VAL A 194 -16.52 -13.58 2.60
CA VAL A 194 -15.47 -13.48 3.63
C VAL A 194 -15.57 -12.20 4.46
N GLN A 195 -16.16 -11.14 3.91
CA GLN A 195 -16.58 -9.97 4.68
C GLN A 195 -17.77 -10.33 5.59
N ALA A 196 -18.81 -10.96 5.04
CA ALA A 196 -20.04 -11.28 5.78
C ALA A 196 -19.80 -12.20 6.98
N ASN A 197 -18.86 -13.15 6.87
CA ASN A 197 -18.49 -14.04 7.98
C ASN A 197 -17.34 -13.48 8.86
N GLY A 198 -16.90 -12.25 8.61
CA GLY A 198 -15.86 -11.53 9.35
C GLY A 198 -14.44 -12.08 9.22
N SER A 199 -14.21 -13.07 8.35
CA SER A 199 -12.86 -13.63 8.16
C SER A 199 -11.90 -12.62 7.53
N LEU A 200 -12.39 -11.76 6.62
CA LEU A 200 -11.61 -10.68 6.04
C LEU A 200 -11.14 -9.68 7.11
N ASP A 201 -12.04 -9.22 7.97
CA ASP A 201 -11.72 -8.25 9.03
C ASP A 201 -10.72 -8.83 10.03
N ARG A 202 -10.91 -10.10 10.44
CA ARG A 202 -9.98 -10.80 11.35
C ARG A 202 -8.59 -10.94 10.74
N ALA A 203 -8.51 -11.32 9.46
CA ALA A 203 -7.24 -11.44 8.75
C ALA A 203 -6.52 -10.09 8.66
N ILE A 204 -7.23 -9.03 8.27
CA ILE A 204 -6.67 -7.68 8.19
C ILE A 204 -6.17 -7.20 9.56
N ALA A 205 -6.97 -7.38 10.62
CA ALA A 205 -6.58 -6.98 11.97
C ALA A 205 -5.33 -7.71 12.47
N ALA A 206 -5.28 -9.04 12.28
CA ALA A 206 -4.13 -9.85 12.68
C ALA A 206 -2.85 -9.47 11.91
N ASN A 207 -2.97 -9.30 10.60
CA ASN A 207 -1.86 -8.91 9.73
C ASN A 207 -1.35 -7.50 10.04
N ARG A 208 -2.25 -6.54 10.33
CA ARG A 208 -1.85 -5.19 10.77
C ARG A 208 -1.11 -5.22 12.10
N ALA A 209 -1.58 -5.99 13.07
CA ALA A 209 -0.91 -6.13 14.36
C ALA A 209 0.50 -6.75 14.20
N ALA A 210 0.62 -7.79 13.38
CA ALA A 210 1.91 -8.41 13.07
C ALA A 210 2.86 -7.45 12.36
N ALA A 211 2.36 -6.72 11.36
CA ALA A 211 3.15 -5.71 10.64
C ALA A 211 3.60 -4.56 11.56
N ALA A 212 2.73 -4.08 12.43
CA ALA A 212 3.04 -3.03 13.40
C ALA A 212 4.16 -3.45 14.36
N ALA A 213 4.13 -4.69 14.87
CA ALA A 213 5.18 -5.22 15.74
C ALA A 213 6.55 -5.25 15.04
N GLN A 214 6.59 -5.70 13.78
CA GLN A 214 7.84 -5.71 13.00
C GLN A 214 8.28 -4.29 12.62
N ALA A 215 7.35 -3.40 12.28
CA ALA A 215 7.62 -2.00 11.97
C ALA A 215 8.21 -1.25 13.19
N ALA A 216 7.79 -1.58 14.41
CA ALA A 216 8.36 -1.02 15.63
C ALA A 216 9.84 -1.43 15.83
N VAL A 217 10.22 -2.65 15.47
CA VAL A 217 11.64 -3.06 15.43
C VAL A 217 12.38 -2.31 14.34
N LEU A 218 11.80 -2.22 13.15
CA LEU A 218 12.41 -1.50 12.01
C LEU A 218 12.62 -0.01 12.29
N ALA A 219 11.73 0.63 13.06
CA ALA A 219 11.84 2.03 13.48
C ALA A 219 13.16 2.34 14.22
N ARG A 220 13.81 1.35 14.84
CA ARG A 220 15.13 1.52 15.47
C ARG A 220 16.24 1.87 14.48
N ALA A 221 16.08 1.54 13.20
CA ALA A 221 17.04 1.91 12.15
C ALA A 221 16.96 3.39 11.76
N ILE A 222 15.91 4.11 12.20
CA ILE A 222 15.72 5.52 11.87
C ILE A 222 16.50 6.38 12.87
N ALA A 223 17.46 7.14 12.35
CA ALA A 223 18.21 8.16 13.07
C ALA A 223 18.09 9.50 12.35
N ALA A 224 17.20 10.37 12.82
CA ALA A 224 16.94 11.67 12.22
C ALA A 224 16.56 12.71 13.29
N PRO A 225 16.80 14.02 13.06
CA PRO A 225 16.20 15.04 13.89
C PRO A 225 14.68 15.07 13.68
N GLN A 226 13.93 15.36 14.75
CA GLN A 226 12.48 15.55 14.68
C GLN A 226 12.14 16.74 13.77
N PRO A 227 11.21 16.58 12.81
CA PRO A 227 10.84 17.65 11.90
C PRO A 227 9.83 18.59 12.55
N LYS A 228 9.75 19.83 12.06
CA LYS A 228 8.74 20.80 12.50
C LYS A 228 7.30 20.29 12.31
N LEU A 229 7.07 19.45 11.30
CA LEU A 229 5.76 18.91 10.96
C LEU A 229 5.54 17.47 11.48
N ALA A 230 6.27 17.03 12.51
CA ALA A 230 6.24 15.66 13.02
C ALA A 230 4.82 15.07 13.13
N THR A 231 3.93 15.76 13.86
CA THR A 231 2.53 15.33 14.04
C THR A 231 1.75 15.25 12.73
N LYS A 232 1.92 16.22 11.82
CA LYS A 232 1.19 16.20 10.53
C LYS A 232 1.66 15.08 9.62
N ILE A 233 2.97 14.83 9.58
CA ILE A 233 3.57 13.75 8.81
C ILE A 233 3.10 12.41 9.38
N GLU A 234 3.22 12.23 10.70
CA GLU A 234 2.75 11.05 11.40
C GLU A 234 1.28 10.77 11.10
N THR A 235 0.39 11.74 11.30
CA THR A 235 -1.05 11.55 11.11
C THR A 235 -1.39 11.21 9.66
N GLY A 236 -0.74 11.88 8.71
CA GLY A 236 -0.89 11.55 7.29
C GLY A 236 -0.46 10.12 7.00
N VAL A 237 0.76 9.75 7.39
CA VAL A 237 1.33 8.42 7.15
C VAL A 237 0.52 7.32 7.84
N GLN A 238 0.16 7.52 9.11
CA GLN A 238 -0.57 6.55 9.92
C GLN A 238 -1.95 6.26 9.31
N ALA A 239 -2.66 7.27 8.78
CA ALA A 239 -3.93 7.05 8.09
C ALA A 239 -3.80 6.12 6.87
N PHE A 240 -2.73 6.24 6.08
CA PHE A 240 -2.48 5.31 4.98
C PHE A 240 -2.09 3.91 5.46
N VAL A 241 -1.26 3.80 6.49
CA VAL A 241 -0.88 2.52 7.10
C VAL A 241 -2.12 1.79 7.65
N ASP A 242 -2.99 2.49 8.36
CA ASP A 242 -4.16 1.92 9.02
C ASP A 242 -5.38 1.68 8.14
N HIS A 243 -5.50 2.38 7.00
CA HIS A 243 -6.70 2.25 6.16
C HIS A 243 -6.38 1.68 4.80
N ALA A 244 -5.67 2.43 3.96
CA ALA A 244 -5.37 2.03 2.60
C ALA A 244 -4.40 0.86 2.53
N ILE A 245 -3.15 1.06 2.95
CA ILE A 245 -2.07 0.08 2.78
C ILE A 245 -2.36 -1.16 3.62
N GLY A 246 -2.72 -0.99 4.90
CA GLY A 246 -2.89 -2.10 5.83
C GLY A 246 -3.95 -3.12 5.42
N LYS A 247 -5.08 -2.70 4.83
CA LYS A 247 -6.06 -3.67 4.29
C LYS A 247 -5.61 -4.22 2.95
N MET A 248 -5.06 -3.37 2.08
CA MET A 248 -4.79 -3.73 0.70
C MET A 248 -3.65 -4.74 0.57
N VAL A 249 -2.70 -4.76 1.50
CA VAL A 249 -1.68 -5.83 1.56
C VAL A 249 -2.33 -7.20 1.77
N THR A 250 -3.26 -7.31 2.72
CA THR A 250 -3.98 -8.57 2.99
C THR A 250 -4.89 -8.96 1.82
N ILE A 251 -5.70 -8.02 1.33
CA ILE A 251 -6.64 -8.27 0.22
C ILE A 251 -5.88 -8.67 -1.04
N CYS A 252 -4.87 -7.92 -1.45
CA CYS A 252 -4.12 -8.19 -2.67
C CYS A 252 -3.43 -9.55 -2.61
N ARG A 253 -2.79 -9.88 -1.48
CA ARG A 253 -2.14 -11.18 -1.29
C ARG A 253 -3.14 -12.34 -1.32
N ALA A 254 -4.32 -12.19 -0.68
CA ALA A 254 -5.38 -13.20 -0.72
C ALA A 254 -5.90 -13.42 -2.16
N VAL A 255 -6.09 -12.35 -2.92
CA VAL A 255 -6.50 -12.41 -4.33
C VAL A 255 -5.44 -13.13 -5.17
N ARG A 256 -4.16 -12.76 -5.04
CA ARG A 256 -3.06 -13.45 -5.76
C ARG A 256 -2.98 -14.93 -5.42
N THR A 257 -3.17 -15.28 -4.14
CA THR A 257 -3.20 -16.67 -3.68
C THR A 257 -4.34 -17.44 -4.35
N ALA A 258 -5.55 -16.89 -4.34
CA ALA A 258 -6.72 -17.52 -4.95
C ALA A 258 -6.66 -17.62 -6.47
N ARG A 259 -5.91 -16.72 -7.12
CA ARG A 259 -5.59 -16.78 -8.55
C ARG A 259 -4.50 -17.80 -8.90
N GLY A 260 -3.77 -18.33 -7.91
CA GLY A 260 -2.58 -19.14 -8.15
C GLY A 260 -1.40 -18.35 -8.76
N SER A 261 -1.40 -17.02 -8.63
CA SER A 261 -0.39 -16.13 -9.24
C SER A 261 0.72 -15.69 -8.27
N LEU A 262 0.85 -16.38 -7.14
CA LEU A 262 2.03 -16.32 -6.30
C LEU A 262 3.07 -17.29 -6.89
N GLN A 263 4.03 -16.73 -7.62
CA GLN A 263 5.32 -17.39 -7.85
C GLN A 263 6.18 -17.24 -6.59
#